data_AF-A0A4R2KMW4-F1
#
_entry.id   AF-A0A4R2KMW4-F1
#
_cell.length_a   1.000
_cell.length_b   1.000
_cell.length_c   1.000
_cell.angle_alpha   90.00
_cell.angle_beta   90.00
_cell.angle_gamma   90.00
#
_symmetry.space_group_name_H-M   'P 1'
#
loop_
_entity.id
_entity.type
_entity.pdbx_description
1 polymer ?
#
loop_
_entity_poly.entity_id
_entity_poly.type
_entity_poly.pdbx_seq_one_letter_code
_entity_poly.pdbx_strand_id
1 'polypeptide(L)'
;MARFLFRSFCGPSRGAPVTYRAGGAASLAGLLILLGASPAAAVEMPFDPGPTLDELSTVAVPPPEMSETARLKAGILCVAWARDMIGQHWRLLDVLDGPGTWSIARQQLWLQVGWVEEFETRHLRPVIDAASQEDLLEAWWPGGVTTPAGSEGAIRMHRFCMGLPGLLGTVDPDAPPGF
;
A
#
# COMPACT_ATOMS: atom_id res chain seq x y z
N MET A 1 -12.74 -11.38 -13.33
CA MET A 1 -11.54 -11.83 -12.59
C MET A 1 -11.50 -11.07 -11.27
N ALA A 2 -12.44 -11.35 -10.35
CA ALA A 2 -12.73 -10.50 -9.18
C ALA A 2 -12.72 -11.28 -7.85
N ARG A 3 -12.00 -12.41 -7.78
CA ARG A 3 -12.02 -13.31 -6.62
C ARG A 3 -10.96 -13.02 -5.56
N PHE A 4 -9.98 -12.16 -5.83
CA PHE A 4 -8.86 -11.92 -4.91
C PHE A 4 -9.00 -10.69 -4.01
N LEU A 5 -9.84 -9.70 -4.36
CA LEU A 5 -9.80 -8.38 -3.71
C LEU A 5 -10.57 -8.29 -2.38
N PHE A 6 -11.60 -9.12 -2.16
CA PHE A 6 -12.36 -9.04 -0.91
C PHE A 6 -11.58 -9.54 0.31
N ARG A 7 -10.52 -10.35 0.11
CA ARG A 7 -9.78 -10.96 1.22
C ARG A 7 -8.74 -10.01 1.82
N SER A 8 -8.26 -9.02 1.07
CA SER A 8 -7.23 -8.08 1.56
C SER A 8 -7.83 -6.90 2.32
N PHE A 9 -9.10 -6.54 2.09
CA PHE A 9 -9.77 -5.43 2.79
C PHE A 9 -10.65 -5.88 3.97
N CYS A 10 -10.99 -7.17 4.07
CA CYS A 10 -11.71 -7.73 5.22
C CYS A 10 -10.77 -8.57 6.09
N GLY A 11 -10.02 -7.92 6.98
CA GLY A 11 -9.34 -8.60 8.09
C GLY A 11 -10.35 -9.21 9.07
N PRO A 12 -10.09 -10.40 9.66
CA PRO A 12 -11.03 -11.06 10.55
C PRO A 12 -11.10 -10.36 11.92
N SER A 13 -12.29 -9.90 12.28
CA SER A 13 -12.66 -9.62 13.66
C SER A 13 -12.56 -10.93 14.47
N ARG A 14 -11.52 -11.06 15.30
CA ARG A 14 -11.40 -12.16 16.27
C ARG A 14 -12.41 -11.98 17.39
N GLY A 15 -13.66 -12.39 17.15
CA GLY A 15 -14.60 -12.76 18.20
C GLY A 15 -14.22 -14.14 18.74
N ALA A 16 -13.64 -14.20 19.93
CA ALA A 16 -13.33 -15.46 20.59
C ALA A 16 -14.64 -16.14 21.07
N PRO A 17 -14.85 -17.45 20.83
CA PRO A 17 -15.88 -18.18 21.55
C PRO A 17 -15.39 -18.48 22.97
N VAL A 18 -16.13 -17.98 23.95
CA VAL A 18 -16.05 -18.37 25.36
C VAL A 18 -16.31 -19.88 25.46
N THR A 19 -15.34 -20.63 25.94
CA THR A 19 -15.54 -22.03 26.39
C THR A 19 -15.13 -22.15 27.85
N TYR A 20 -16.13 -22.35 28.70
CA TYR A 20 -15.96 -22.81 30.08
C TYR A 20 -15.66 -24.31 30.08
N ARG A 21 -14.55 -24.74 30.67
CA ARG A 21 -14.50 -25.97 31.48
C ARG A 21 -13.29 -25.99 32.42
N ALA A 22 -13.61 -26.20 33.68
CA ALA A 22 -12.70 -26.36 34.81
C ALA A 22 -12.07 -27.75 34.85
N GLY A 23 -10.89 -27.84 35.48
CA GLY A 23 -10.40 -29.06 36.13
C GLY A 23 -8.90 -29.31 36.02
N GLY A 24 -8.19 -29.27 37.16
CA GLY A 24 -6.97 -30.06 37.39
C GLY A 24 -5.69 -29.26 37.67
N ALA A 25 -5.22 -29.32 38.92
CA ALA A 25 -4.06 -28.63 39.46
C ALA A 25 -2.78 -29.51 39.48
N ALA A 26 -1.60 -28.87 39.34
CA ALA A 26 -0.30 -29.13 40.01
C ALA A 26 0.82 -28.36 39.25
N SER A 27 1.41 -27.28 39.83
CA SER A 27 2.74 -27.23 40.50
C SER A 27 3.92 -27.64 39.57
N LEU A 28 4.99 -26.87 39.33
CA LEU A 28 5.78 -25.95 40.15
C LEU A 28 6.66 -25.02 39.26
N ALA A 29 6.83 -23.79 39.75
CA ALA A 29 8.04 -22.95 39.72
C ALA A 29 9.05 -23.08 38.55
N GLY A 30 9.08 -22.04 37.72
CA GLY A 30 10.20 -21.68 36.85
C GLY A 30 10.31 -20.17 36.75
N LEU A 31 10.84 -19.55 37.80
CA LEU A 31 11.13 -18.11 37.89
C LEU A 31 12.29 -17.77 36.92
N LEU A 32 11.97 -17.26 35.74
CA LEU A 32 12.89 -16.55 34.84
C LEU A 32 12.29 -15.18 34.54
N ILE A 33 12.50 -14.23 35.46
CA ILE A 33 12.32 -12.81 35.19
C ILE A 33 13.68 -12.26 34.74
N LEU A 34 13.64 -11.32 33.80
CA LEU A 34 14.68 -10.36 33.40
C LEU A 34 15.41 -10.68 32.08
N LEU A 35 14.67 -10.52 30.99
CA LEU A 35 15.16 -9.75 29.83
C LEU A 35 13.93 -9.10 29.18
N GLY A 36 13.70 -7.85 29.54
CA GLY A 36 12.68 -7.00 28.93
C GLY A 36 13.01 -6.78 27.47
N ALA A 37 12.49 -7.66 26.61
CA ALA A 37 12.13 -7.29 25.25
C ALA A 37 10.65 -6.91 25.31
N SER A 38 10.36 -5.70 25.80
CA SER A 38 9.20 -5.01 25.27
C SER A 38 9.41 -5.06 23.75
N PRO A 39 8.47 -5.57 22.93
CA PRO A 39 8.49 -5.17 21.54
C PRO A 39 8.40 -3.66 21.63
N ALA A 40 9.47 -2.96 21.29
CA ALA A 40 9.34 -1.58 20.88
C ALA A 40 8.24 -1.67 19.83
N ALA A 41 7.05 -1.17 20.16
CA ALA A 41 6.11 -0.80 19.15
C ALA A 41 6.90 0.21 18.33
N ALA A 42 7.55 -0.27 17.27
CA ALA A 42 8.08 0.58 16.25
C ALA A 42 6.85 1.39 15.87
N VAL A 43 6.86 2.65 16.28
CA VAL A 43 5.93 3.62 15.73
C VAL A 43 6.23 3.48 14.25
N GLU A 44 5.34 2.83 13.50
CA GLU A 44 5.41 2.75 12.06
C GLU A 44 5.34 4.21 11.61
N MET A 45 6.51 4.83 11.48
CA MET A 45 6.59 6.18 11.02
C MET A 45 6.12 6.15 9.58
N PRO A 46 5.21 7.07 9.20
CA PRO A 46 4.86 7.26 7.82
C PRO A 46 6.10 7.31 6.94
N PHE A 47 6.01 6.67 5.77
CA PHE A 47 7.03 6.76 4.75
C PHE A 47 7.28 8.23 4.41
N ASP A 48 8.53 8.71 4.53
CA ASP A 48 8.92 10.01 4.00
C ASP A 48 9.38 9.84 2.55
N PRO A 49 8.60 10.34 1.57
CA PRO A 49 8.96 10.18 0.18
C PRO A 49 10.15 11.04 -0.24
N GLY A 50 10.54 12.07 0.52
CA GLY A 50 11.57 13.05 0.13
C GLY A 50 12.85 12.41 -0.42
N PRO A 51 13.58 11.62 0.38
CA PRO A 51 14.83 11.00 -0.05
C PRO A 51 14.69 10.08 -1.27
N THR A 52 13.59 9.31 -1.36
CA THR A 52 13.33 8.40 -2.47
C THR A 52 13.00 9.17 -3.75
N LEU A 53 12.23 10.26 -3.63
CA LEU A 53 11.88 11.11 -4.77
C LEU A 53 13.08 11.90 -5.27
N ASP A 54 13.98 12.33 -4.38
CA ASP A 54 15.23 12.97 -4.78
C ASP A 54 16.11 12.00 -5.59
N GLU A 55 16.23 10.74 -5.15
CA GLU A 55 16.91 9.67 -5.88
C GLU A 55 16.28 9.44 -7.27
N LEU A 56 14.96 9.41 -7.35
CA LEU A 56 14.22 9.10 -8.57
C LEU A 56 13.85 10.34 -9.42
N SER A 57 14.23 11.55 -9.01
CA SER A 57 13.85 12.80 -9.69
C SER A 57 14.31 12.88 -11.15
N THR A 58 15.38 12.15 -11.49
CA THR A 58 15.89 12.00 -12.87
C THR A 58 14.99 11.17 -13.78
N VAL A 59 14.00 10.47 -13.22
CA VAL A 59 13.02 9.68 -13.99
C VAL A 59 11.93 10.58 -14.62
N ALA A 60 11.62 11.73 -13.99
CA ALA A 60 10.61 12.67 -14.48
C ALA A 60 11.04 13.43 -15.76
N VAL A 61 12.35 13.52 -16.03
CA VAL A 61 12.92 14.04 -17.29
C VAL A 61 14.04 13.09 -17.72
N PRO A 62 13.74 12.02 -18.48
CA PRO A 62 14.70 10.94 -18.64
C PRO A 62 15.87 11.35 -19.54
N PRO A 63 17.12 11.27 -19.06
CA PRO A 63 18.27 11.26 -19.97
C PRO A 63 18.23 9.96 -20.81
N PRO A 64 18.84 9.95 -22.01
CA PRO A 64 18.81 8.79 -22.92
C PRO A 64 19.35 7.49 -22.31
N GLU A 65 20.07 7.56 -21.19
CA GLU A 65 20.69 6.43 -20.49
C GLU A 65 20.09 6.15 -19.11
N MET A 66 18.79 6.41 -18.92
CA MET A 66 18.10 5.99 -17.69
C MET A 66 18.17 4.46 -17.54
N SER A 67 18.69 3.99 -16.40
CA SER A 67 18.76 2.55 -16.10
C SER A 67 17.35 1.96 -15.98
N GLU A 68 17.16 0.76 -16.53
CA GLU A 68 15.90 0.02 -16.43
C GLU A 68 15.50 -0.21 -14.97
N THR A 69 16.48 -0.36 -14.09
CA THR A 69 16.29 -0.46 -12.63
C THR A 69 15.60 0.75 -12.03
N ALA A 70 15.97 1.98 -12.43
CA ALA A 70 15.35 3.19 -11.89
C ALA A 70 13.87 3.31 -12.30
N ARG A 71 13.54 2.93 -13.54
CA ARG A 71 12.15 2.88 -14.02
C ARG A 71 11.34 1.84 -13.27
N LEU A 72 11.92 0.65 -13.08
CA LEU A 72 11.29 -0.43 -12.33
C LEU A 72 11.02 -0.01 -10.88
N LYS A 73 12.00 0.61 -10.22
CA LYS A 73 11.87 1.15 -8.87
C LYS A 73 10.76 2.20 -8.78
N ALA A 74 10.72 3.16 -9.71
CA ALA A 74 9.66 4.17 -9.76
C ALA A 74 8.27 3.56 -9.98
N GLY A 75 8.13 2.59 -10.89
CA GLY A 75 6.86 1.93 -11.17
C GLY A 75 6.33 1.11 -9.97
N ILE A 76 7.22 0.37 -9.29
CA ILE A 76 6.86 -0.39 -8.08
C ILE A 76 6.44 0.57 -6.95
N LEU A 77 7.17 1.68 -6.75
CA LEU A 77 6.83 2.70 -5.77
C LEU A 77 5.43 3.27 -5.99
N CYS A 78 5.12 3.68 -7.22
CA CYS A 78 3.85 4.30 -7.56
C CYS A 78 2.67 3.35 -7.41
N VAL A 79 2.83 2.08 -7.77
CA VAL A 79 1.79 1.06 -7.56
C VAL A 79 1.55 0.80 -6.07
N ALA A 80 2.62 0.65 -5.29
CA ALA A 80 2.50 0.43 -3.85
C ALA A 80 1.79 1.60 -3.16
N TRP A 81 2.21 2.83 -3.48
CA TRP A 81 1.58 4.04 -2.97
C TRP A 81 0.12 4.19 -3.39
N ALA A 82 -0.22 3.94 -4.66
CA ALA A 82 -1.60 4.04 -5.14
C ALA A 82 -2.52 3.04 -4.43
N ARG A 83 -2.05 1.81 -4.18
CA ARG A 83 -2.78 0.81 -3.41
C ARG A 83 -2.99 1.23 -1.96
N ASP A 84 -1.98 1.81 -1.32
CA ASP A 84 -2.11 2.38 0.03
C ASP A 84 -3.16 3.50 0.05
N MET A 85 -3.10 4.45 -0.88
CA MET A 85 -4.09 5.53 -0.99
C MET A 85 -5.51 5.00 -1.17
N ILE A 86 -5.73 4.07 -2.08
CA ILE A 86 -7.04 3.45 -2.26
C ILE A 86 -7.50 2.75 -0.98
N GLY A 87 -6.60 2.03 -0.30
CA GLY A 87 -6.91 1.36 0.96
C GLY A 87 -7.27 2.32 2.09
N GLN A 88 -6.59 3.47 2.20
CA GLN A 88 -6.93 4.51 3.18
C GLN A 88 -8.32 5.10 2.92
N HIS A 89 -8.62 5.45 1.67
CA HIS A 89 -9.94 5.99 1.30
C HIS A 89 -11.05 4.96 1.48
N TRP A 90 -10.78 3.69 1.17
CA TRP A 90 -11.75 2.61 1.39
C TRP A 90 -12.11 2.46 2.87
N ARG A 91 -11.11 2.48 3.76
CA ARG A 91 -11.33 2.43 5.22
C ARG A 91 -12.10 3.65 5.72
N LEU A 92 -11.84 4.83 5.17
CA LEU A 92 -12.62 6.04 5.49
C LEU A 92 -14.09 5.86 5.10
N LEU A 93 -14.36 5.32 3.90
CA LEU A 93 -15.73 5.04 3.45
C LEU A 93 -16.41 3.92 4.27
N ASP A 94 -15.67 2.94 4.76
CA ASP A 94 -16.21 1.94 5.71
C ASP A 94 -16.70 2.60 7.00
N VAL A 95 -16.03 3.65 7.47
CA VAL A 95 -16.44 4.42 8.66
C VAL A 95 -17.63 5.34 8.38
N LEU A 96 -17.63 6.02 7.22
CA LEU A 96 -18.65 7.03 6.87
C LEU A 96 -19.95 6.41 6.37
N ASP A 97 -19.86 5.48 5.42
CA ASP A 97 -21.02 4.89 4.74
C ASP A 97 -21.43 3.54 5.37
N GLY A 98 -20.57 2.95 6.18
CA GLY A 98 -20.70 1.59 6.69
C GLY A 98 -20.04 0.55 5.78
N PRO A 99 -19.55 -0.57 6.32
CA PRO A 99 -18.87 -1.61 5.56
C PRO A 99 -19.85 -2.34 4.62
N GLY A 100 -19.37 -2.70 3.43
CA GLY A 100 -20.16 -3.45 2.45
C GLY A 100 -21.23 -2.65 1.70
N THR A 101 -21.29 -1.33 1.90
CA THR A 101 -22.10 -0.44 1.07
C THR A 101 -21.45 -0.23 -0.30
N TRP A 102 -22.23 0.22 -1.29
CA TRP A 102 -21.73 0.55 -2.63
C TRP A 102 -22.15 1.97 -3.01
N SER A 103 -21.40 2.96 -2.53
CA SER A 103 -21.58 4.36 -2.89
C SER A 103 -20.86 4.72 -4.19
N ILE A 104 -21.21 5.87 -4.79
CA ILE A 104 -20.51 6.40 -5.96
C ILE A 104 -19.00 6.58 -5.67
N ALA A 105 -18.64 6.98 -4.46
CA ALA A 105 -17.23 7.09 -4.04
C ALA A 105 -16.50 5.75 -4.11
N ARG A 106 -17.13 4.64 -3.64
CA ARG A 106 -16.56 3.30 -3.77
C ARG A 106 -16.47 2.83 -5.22
N GLN A 107 -17.44 3.19 -6.05
CA GLN A 107 -17.37 2.93 -7.49
C GLN A 107 -16.15 3.62 -8.12
N GLN A 108 -15.86 4.87 -7.74
CA GLN A 108 -14.68 5.57 -8.24
C GLN A 108 -13.38 4.93 -7.75
N LEU A 109 -13.27 4.58 -6.46
CA LEU A 109 -12.11 3.84 -5.95
C LEU A 109 -11.92 2.50 -6.66
N TRP A 110 -13.01 1.79 -6.97
CA TRP A 110 -12.96 0.54 -7.73
C TRP A 110 -12.39 0.74 -9.14
N LEU A 111 -12.74 1.83 -9.83
CA LEU A 111 -12.15 2.16 -11.13
C LEU A 111 -10.66 2.44 -11.00
N GLN A 112 -10.24 3.14 -9.95
CA GLN A 112 -8.83 3.41 -9.67
C GLN A 112 -8.02 2.12 -9.43
N VAL A 113 -8.60 1.10 -8.76
CA VAL A 113 -7.97 -0.23 -8.65
C VAL A 113 -7.71 -0.81 -10.04
N GLY A 114 -8.69 -0.74 -10.95
CA GLY A 114 -8.54 -1.21 -12.32
C GLY A 114 -7.44 -0.47 -13.09
N TRP A 115 -7.26 0.83 -12.85
CA TRP A 115 -6.16 1.60 -13.45
C TRP A 115 -4.79 1.15 -12.94
N VAL A 116 -4.66 0.86 -11.64
CA VAL A 116 -3.42 0.31 -11.07
C VAL A 116 -3.10 -1.07 -11.68
N GLU A 117 -4.10 -1.94 -11.81
CA GLU A 117 -3.93 -3.26 -12.43
C GLU A 117 -3.53 -3.17 -13.91
N GLU A 118 -4.14 -2.26 -14.67
CA GLU A 118 -3.80 -2.03 -16.08
C GLU A 118 -2.38 -1.48 -16.22
N PHE A 119 -1.99 -0.55 -15.35
CA PHE A 119 -0.65 -0.02 -15.30
C PHE A 119 0.37 -1.15 -15.06
N GLU A 120 0.16 -1.98 -14.04
CA GLU A 120 1.05 -3.10 -13.77
C GLU A 120 1.14 -4.01 -14.99
N THR A 121 -0.01 -4.37 -15.58
CA THR A 121 -0.10 -5.25 -16.75
C THR A 121 0.73 -4.73 -17.92
N ARG A 122 0.67 -3.43 -18.20
CA ARG A 122 1.39 -2.84 -19.34
C ARG A 122 2.86 -2.56 -19.07
N HIS A 123 3.21 -2.18 -17.84
CA HIS A 123 4.52 -1.59 -17.56
C HIS A 123 5.39 -2.42 -16.62
N LEU A 124 4.80 -3.18 -15.70
CA LEU A 124 5.57 -4.02 -14.77
C LEU A 124 5.58 -5.49 -15.18
N ARG A 125 4.42 -6.07 -15.56
CA ARG A 125 4.32 -7.49 -15.91
C ARG A 125 5.24 -7.95 -17.05
N PRO A 126 5.59 -7.11 -18.05
CA PRO A 126 6.55 -7.51 -19.08
C PRO A 126 7.98 -7.71 -18.55
N VAL A 127 8.33 -7.11 -17.41
CA VAL A 127 9.70 -7.07 -16.88
C VAL A 127 9.86 -7.77 -15.53
N ILE A 128 8.79 -7.92 -14.77
CA ILE A 128 8.81 -8.55 -13.44
C ILE A 128 7.51 -9.29 -13.14
N ASP A 129 7.60 -10.46 -12.51
CA ASP A 129 6.44 -11.19 -12.00
C ASP A 129 5.94 -10.62 -10.65
N ALA A 130 4.87 -11.20 -10.09
CA ALA A 130 4.17 -10.59 -8.95
C ALA A 130 4.91 -10.83 -7.64
N ALA A 131 5.44 -12.04 -7.47
CA ALA A 131 6.23 -12.40 -6.30
C ALA A 131 7.52 -11.58 -6.28
N SER A 132 8.22 -11.50 -7.41
CA SER A 132 9.44 -10.69 -7.50
C SER A 132 9.19 -9.20 -7.25
N GLN A 133 8.02 -8.68 -7.63
CA GLN A 133 7.64 -7.29 -7.31
C GLN A 133 7.41 -7.09 -5.81
N GLU A 134 6.75 -8.04 -5.14
CA GLU A 134 6.56 -8.01 -3.69
C GLU A 134 7.92 -8.10 -2.95
N ASP A 135 8.80 -8.99 -3.39
CA ASP A 135 10.15 -9.14 -2.84
C ASP A 135 10.98 -7.85 -2.99
N LEU A 136 10.93 -7.18 -4.15
CA LEU A 136 11.63 -5.91 -4.36
C LEU A 136 11.02 -4.76 -3.57
N LEU A 137 9.70 -4.73 -3.39
CA LEU A 137 9.02 -3.74 -2.55
C LEU A 137 9.50 -3.87 -1.09
N GLU A 138 9.56 -5.09 -0.55
CA GLU A 138 10.08 -5.35 0.80
C GLU A 138 11.58 -5.02 0.90
N ALA A 139 12.38 -5.37 -0.11
CA ALA A 139 13.82 -5.11 -0.11
C ALA A 139 14.15 -3.61 -0.17
N TRP A 140 13.39 -2.82 -0.94
CA TRP A 140 13.65 -1.39 -1.11
C TRP A 140 12.97 -0.52 -0.05
N TRP A 141 11.80 -0.93 0.44
CA TRP A 141 11.02 -0.21 1.45
C TRP A 141 10.49 -1.18 2.52
N PRO A 142 11.35 -1.70 3.41
CA PRO A 142 10.97 -2.71 4.40
C PRO A 142 9.95 -2.21 5.43
N GLY A 143 9.85 -0.89 5.62
CA GLY A 143 8.80 -0.26 6.44
C GLY A 143 7.48 -0.01 5.70
N GLY A 144 7.39 -0.41 4.43
CA GLY A 144 6.26 -0.13 3.56
C GLY A 144 6.24 1.29 3.00
N VAL A 145 5.33 1.51 2.05
CA VAL A 145 5.08 2.80 1.40
C VAL A 145 3.71 3.30 1.84
N THR A 146 3.66 3.88 3.05
CA THR A 146 2.42 4.43 3.60
C THR A 146 2.59 5.90 3.94
N THR A 147 1.86 6.78 3.26
CA THR A 147 1.82 8.22 3.55
C THR A 147 0.40 8.60 3.95
N PRO A 148 0.14 9.37 5.02
CA PRO A 148 -1.21 9.81 5.34
C PRO A 148 -1.85 10.56 4.17
N ALA A 149 -3.08 10.21 3.82
CA ALA A 149 -3.86 10.92 2.82
C ALA A 149 -3.95 12.43 3.19
N GLY A 150 -3.82 13.30 2.19
CA GLY A 150 -3.78 14.75 2.38
C GLY A 150 -2.49 15.32 2.98
N SER A 151 -1.49 14.49 3.28
CA SER A 151 -0.18 14.97 3.72
C SER A 151 0.63 15.56 2.54
N GLU A 152 1.58 16.44 2.87
CA GLU A 152 2.59 16.94 1.92
C GLU A 152 3.35 15.81 1.22
N GLY A 153 3.63 14.71 1.93
CA GLY A 153 4.25 13.52 1.36
C GLY A 153 3.39 12.88 0.26
N ALA A 154 2.09 12.71 0.53
CA ALA A 154 1.14 12.17 -0.45
C ALA A 154 1.03 13.07 -1.70
N ILE A 155 1.02 14.40 -1.53
CA ILE A 155 0.99 15.36 -2.64
C ILE A 155 2.26 15.26 -3.49
N ARG A 156 3.44 15.16 -2.85
CA ARG A 156 4.71 14.99 -3.58
C ARG A 156 4.73 13.68 -4.36
N MET A 157 4.26 12.59 -3.76
CA MET A 157 4.20 11.29 -4.43
C MET A 157 3.22 11.29 -5.60
N HIS A 158 2.05 11.88 -5.41
CA HIS A 158 1.07 12.06 -6.47
C HIS A 158 1.68 12.79 -7.67
N ARG A 159 2.33 13.93 -7.42
CA ARG A 159 2.96 14.75 -8.48
C ARG A 159 4.09 13.99 -9.19
N PHE A 160 4.89 13.23 -8.45
CA PHE A 160 5.92 12.37 -9.02
C PHE A 160 5.31 11.31 -9.94
N CYS A 161 4.35 10.52 -9.45
CA CYS A 161 3.75 9.45 -10.22
C CYS A 161 3.03 9.96 -11.48
N MET A 162 2.34 11.11 -11.40
CA MET A 162 1.73 11.76 -12.57
C MET A 162 2.74 12.24 -13.60
N GLY A 163 3.93 12.64 -13.15
CA GLY A 163 4.99 13.15 -14.02
C GLY A 163 5.74 12.06 -14.80
N LEU A 164 5.50 10.78 -14.53
CA LEU A 164 6.20 9.69 -15.21
C LEU A 164 5.61 9.45 -16.61
N PRO A 165 6.37 9.69 -17.70
CA PRO A 165 5.87 9.52 -19.06
C PRO A 165 5.50 8.06 -19.32
N GLY A 166 4.28 7.84 -19.80
CA GLY A 166 3.74 6.50 -20.03
C GLY A 166 3.54 5.68 -18.75
N LEU A 167 3.67 6.27 -17.56
CA LEU A 167 3.72 5.53 -16.31
C LEU A 167 2.74 5.99 -15.22
N LEU A 168 1.85 6.97 -15.48
CA LEU A 168 0.62 7.28 -14.70
C LEU A 168 -0.04 8.61 -15.13
N GLY A 169 0.46 9.29 -16.17
CA GLY A 169 -0.07 10.56 -16.70
C GLY A 169 -1.51 10.57 -17.25
N THR A 170 -2.38 9.66 -16.80
CA THR A 170 -3.84 9.69 -17.05
C THR A 170 -4.68 9.48 -15.78
N VAL A 171 -4.06 9.31 -14.60
CA VAL A 171 -4.78 9.08 -13.34
C VAL A 171 -4.81 10.35 -12.50
N ASP A 172 -5.70 11.26 -12.86
CA ASP A 172 -6.04 12.38 -11.98
C ASP A 172 -6.97 11.87 -10.86
N PRO A 173 -6.55 11.86 -9.58
CA PRO A 173 -7.41 11.50 -8.46
C PRO A 173 -8.47 12.57 -8.17
N ASP A 174 -8.36 13.75 -8.78
CA ASP A 174 -9.25 14.90 -8.63
C ASP A 174 -10.01 15.28 -9.93
N ALA A 175 -9.84 14.54 -11.05
CA ALA A 175 -10.59 14.84 -12.28
C ALA A 175 -12.06 14.42 -12.13
N PRO A 176 -13.03 15.35 -12.26
CA PRO A 176 -14.42 14.97 -12.36
C PRO A 176 -14.65 14.22 -13.69
N PRO A 177 -15.58 13.25 -13.74
CA PRO A 177 -15.82 12.49 -14.96
C PRO A 177 -16.34 13.40 -16.08
N GLY A 178 -15.58 13.54 -17.18
CA GLY A 178 -16.10 13.98 -18.47
C GLY A 178 -15.50 15.21 -19.13
N PHE A 179 -14.18 15.47 -19.04
CA PHE A 179 -13.48 16.37 -19.97
C PHE A 179 -12.13 15.81 -20.39
#